data_AF-A0A6I4WB84-F1
#
_entry.id   AF-A0A6I4WB84-F1
#
_cell.length_a   1.000
_cell.length_b   1.000
_cell.length_c   1.000
_cell.angle_alpha   90.00
_cell.angle_beta   90.00
_cell.angle_gamma   90.00
#
_symmetry.space_group_name_H-M   'P 1'
#
loop_
_entity.id
_entity.type
_entity.pdbx_description
1 polymer ?
#
loop_
_entity_poly.entity_id
_entity_poly.type
_entity_poly.pdbx_seq_one_letter_code
_entity_poly.pdbx_strand_id
1 'polypeptide(L)'
;MNLKAVGSSDGKSVDLSWDPSADPKNADGSAGSGVAGYEVYDQAGKKIADVTDPKTTVTGLTPGTEYTYTVKAKDKAGNVSAASAAVKVTTGPAADTVAPSAPANVVATPAPTSVSLTWEKSTDNVAVTGYEVYDSSGKKVADVTTNSATLNGLTPDTDYTVTVKAKDKAGNLSGASTPVKFHTGKESTGGEGGEYAFKVSGSTFLKAPNGSAPLTGGLIASVDGATKKYTGDLTLNPTTGDFRILGFLPVRAGLVMTPQGKVTGTMDGKLVADVNVKVGVPSLSFFGIPLAGGEKCTTRTPSALHLESPGAFDPVKGSKISGTYKLDELENCDGLEPLLSAFTAGDGNTINLNVVGR
;
A
#
# COMPACT_ATOMS: atom_id res chain seq x y z
N MET A 1 3.19 48.44 -23.95
CA MET A 1 4.00 47.53 -23.13
C MET A 1 3.05 46.65 -22.34
N ASN A 2 3.26 45.32 -22.35
CA ASN A 2 2.49 44.39 -21.53
C ASN A 2 3.30 43.99 -20.30
N LEU A 3 2.90 44.45 -19.12
CA LEU A 3 3.52 44.11 -17.85
C LEU A 3 2.94 42.81 -17.28
N LYS A 4 3.81 41.91 -16.82
CA LYS A 4 3.49 40.65 -16.16
C LYS A 4 4.18 40.59 -14.80
N ALA A 5 3.56 39.90 -13.86
CA ALA A 5 4.06 39.71 -12.52
C ALA A 5 3.88 38.26 -12.06
N VAL A 6 4.89 37.71 -11.38
CA VAL A 6 4.86 36.38 -10.77
C VAL A 6 5.36 36.49 -9.33
N GLY A 7 4.55 36.11 -8.34
CA GLY A 7 4.94 36.10 -6.94
C GLY A 7 5.80 34.89 -6.59
N SER A 8 6.77 35.05 -5.68
CA SER A 8 7.55 33.92 -5.16
C SER A 8 6.74 33.05 -4.20
N SER A 9 7.10 31.76 -4.13
CA SER A 9 6.43 30.78 -3.27
C SER A 9 6.61 31.03 -1.77
N ASP A 10 7.68 31.72 -1.37
CA ASP A 10 7.94 32.13 0.02
C ASP A 10 7.26 33.46 0.40
N GLY A 11 6.59 34.08 -0.57
CA GLY A 11 5.82 35.31 -0.39
C GLY A 11 6.65 36.60 -0.28
N LYS A 12 7.98 36.54 -0.43
CA LYS A 12 8.87 37.67 -0.12
C LYS A 12 9.28 38.50 -1.35
N SER A 13 8.94 38.05 -2.54
CA SER A 13 9.31 38.75 -3.77
C SER A 13 8.29 38.58 -4.90
N VAL A 14 8.42 39.45 -5.91
CA VAL A 14 7.67 39.40 -7.17
C VAL A 14 8.65 39.63 -8.31
N ASP A 15 8.64 38.73 -9.29
CA ASP A 15 9.32 38.91 -10.56
C ASP A 15 8.40 39.65 -11.53
N LEU A 16 8.85 40.81 -12.00
CA LEU A 16 8.19 41.63 -13.01
C LEU A 16 8.91 41.46 -14.34
N SER A 17 8.14 41.32 -15.42
CA SER A 17 8.67 41.25 -16.78
C SER A 17 7.72 41.93 -17.76
N TRP A 18 8.27 42.50 -18.84
CA TRP A 18 7.47 43.17 -19.85
C TRP A 18 8.10 43.11 -21.23
N ASP A 19 7.28 43.43 -22.25
CA ASP A 19 7.79 43.57 -23.61
C ASP A 19 8.65 44.86 -23.73
N PRO A 20 9.82 44.81 -24.40
CA PRO A 20 10.63 46.01 -24.65
C PRO A 20 9.82 47.14 -25.30
N SER A 21 10.03 48.37 -24.85
CA SER A 21 9.44 49.56 -25.48
C SER A 21 10.22 50.01 -26.72
N ALA A 22 9.51 50.68 -27.63
CA ALA A 22 10.10 51.41 -28.73
C ALA A 22 10.00 52.91 -28.47
N ASP A 23 11.03 53.66 -28.87
CA ASP A 23 11.02 55.12 -28.87
C ASP A 23 10.56 55.62 -30.25
N PRO A 24 9.40 56.31 -30.37
CA PRO A 24 8.90 56.80 -31.65
C PRO A 24 9.80 57.89 -32.24
N LYS A 25 9.62 58.18 -33.52
CA LYS A 25 10.30 59.30 -34.18
C LYS A 25 9.87 60.63 -33.56
N ASN A 26 10.78 61.59 -33.55
CA ASN A 26 10.49 62.97 -33.18
C ASN A 26 9.49 63.60 -34.17
N ALA A 27 8.86 64.70 -33.77
CA ALA A 27 7.87 65.41 -34.60
C ALA A 27 8.44 65.89 -35.96
N ASP A 28 9.76 66.08 -36.04
CA ASP A 28 10.49 66.45 -37.26
C ASP A 28 10.86 65.26 -38.17
N GLY A 29 10.47 64.04 -37.78
CA GLY A 29 10.75 62.81 -38.53
C GLY A 29 12.13 62.18 -38.28
N SER A 30 12.98 62.79 -37.44
CA SER A 30 14.24 62.19 -37.00
C SER A 30 14.02 60.97 -36.10
N ALA A 31 15.01 60.08 -36.02
CA ALA A 31 14.94 58.92 -35.14
C ALA A 31 14.89 59.36 -33.66
N GLY A 32 14.10 58.67 -32.85
CA GLY A 32 14.10 58.86 -31.39
C GLY A 32 15.47 58.55 -30.78
N SER A 33 15.69 59.03 -29.55
CA SER A 33 16.94 58.84 -28.80
C SER A 33 17.17 57.39 -28.35
N GLY A 34 16.13 56.56 -28.42
CA GLY A 34 16.10 55.17 -27.99
C GLY A 34 15.79 55.03 -26.49
N VAL A 35 15.23 53.88 -26.12
CA VAL A 35 14.90 53.58 -24.72
C VAL A 35 16.20 53.41 -23.91
N ALA A 36 16.33 54.17 -22.82
CA ALA A 36 17.45 54.13 -21.89
C ALA A 36 17.19 53.21 -20.68
N GLY A 37 15.93 53.01 -20.32
CA GLY A 37 15.54 52.12 -19.23
C GLY A 37 14.07 52.26 -18.85
N TYR A 38 13.74 51.78 -17.65
CA TYR A 38 12.38 51.63 -17.16
C TYR A 38 12.30 52.00 -15.68
N GLU A 39 11.25 52.72 -15.31
CA GLU A 39 10.92 53.07 -13.93
C GLU A 39 9.72 52.24 -13.46
N VAL A 40 9.90 51.52 -12.36
CA VAL A 40 8.85 50.67 -11.77
C VAL A 40 8.26 51.39 -10.57
N TYR A 41 6.93 51.39 -10.48
CA TYR A 41 6.18 52.05 -9.42
C TYR A 41 5.26 51.09 -8.69
N ASP A 42 5.12 51.29 -7.38
CA ASP A 42 4.16 50.58 -6.53
C ASP A 42 2.74 51.17 -6.58
N GLN A 43 1.83 50.58 -5.81
CA GLN A 43 0.43 51.00 -5.70
C GLN A 43 0.23 52.42 -5.15
N ALA A 44 1.20 52.96 -4.41
CA ALA A 44 1.18 54.33 -3.89
C ALA A 44 1.77 55.34 -4.89
N GLY A 45 2.23 54.87 -6.06
CA GLY A 45 2.90 55.69 -7.07
C GLY A 45 4.35 56.02 -6.72
N LYS A 46 4.97 55.32 -5.76
CA LYS A 46 6.38 55.50 -5.42
C LYS A 46 7.26 54.73 -6.40
N LYS A 47 8.32 55.36 -6.91
CA LYS A 47 9.34 54.66 -7.71
C LYS A 47 10.12 53.70 -6.82
N ILE A 48 10.13 52.42 -7.18
CA ILE A 48 10.77 51.34 -6.41
C ILE A 48 11.96 50.71 -7.14
N ALA A 49 12.06 50.89 -8.46
CA ALA A 49 13.22 50.45 -9.24
C ALA A 49 13.43 51.34 -10.48
N ASP A 50 14.68 51.41 -10.95
CA ASP A 50 15.12 52.05 -12.20
C ASP A 50 16.08 51.06 -12.87
N VAL A 51 15.64 50.41 -13.96
CA VAL A 51 16.32 49.26 -14.56
C VAL A 51 16.47 49.43 -16.07
N THR A 52 17.53 48.86 -16.64
CA THR A 52 17.76 48.91 -18.10
C THR A 52 17.10 47.74 -18.82
N ASP A 53 17.03 46.58 -18.18
CA ASP A 53 16.40 45.39 -18.71
C ASP A 53 14.88 45.44 -18.53
N PRO A 54 14.09 44.82 -19.43
CA PRO A 54 12.64 44.81 -19.33
C PRO A 54 12.12 43.78 -18.31
N LYS A 55 12.80 43.69 -17.17
CA LYS A 55 12.49 42.80 -16.05
C LYS A 55 13.16 43.31 -14.77
N THR A 56 12.55 43.01 -13.63
CA THR A 56 13.16 43.22 -12.31
C THR A 56 12.49 42.34 -11.26
N THR A 57 13.17 42.08 -10.16
CA THR A 57 12.58 41.43 -8.98
C THR A 57 12.38 42.47 -7.88
N VAL A 58 11.19 42.52 -7.29
CA VAL A 58 10.87 43.34 -6.12
C VAL A 58 10.94 42.43 -4.90
N THR A 59 11.77 42.75 -3.91
CA THR A 59 12.00 41.95 -2.70
C THR A 59 11.52 42.64 -1.42
N GLY A 60 11.46 41.91 -0.30
CA GLY A 60 11.09 42.47 1.01
C GLY A 60 9.59 42.69 1.15
N LEU A 61 8.79 41.93 0.40
CA LEU A 61 7.34 41.99 0.42
C LEU A 61 6.77 41.18 1.59
N THR A 62 5.57 41.56 2.01
CA THR A 62 4.78 40.82 3.00
C THR A 62 4.13 39.62 2.30
N PRO A 63 4.27 38.39 2.84
CA PRO A 63 3.59 37.22 2.30
C PRO A 63 2.07 37.33 2.30
N GLY A 64 1.39 36.64 1.37
CA GLY A 64 -0.06 36.60 1.24
C GLY A 64 -0.72 37.95 0.95
N THR A 65 0.04 38.93 0.45
CA THR A 65 -0.42 40.31 0.27
C THR A 65 -0.55 40.62 -1.23
N GLU A 66 -1.64 41.28 -1.61
CA GLU A 66 -1.82 41.78 -2.98
C GLU A 66 -0.98 43.05 -3.19
N TYR A 67 -0.22 43.06 -4.28
CA TYR A 67 0.54 44.20 -4.75
C TYR A 67 0.10 44.59 -6.15
N THR A 68 0.18 45.90 -6.43
CA THR A 68 -0.07 46.45 -7.77
C THR A 68 1.17 47.18 -8.24
N TYR A 69 1.56 46.94 -9.49
CA TYR A 69 2.73 47.57 -10.11
C TYR A 69 2.39 48.20 -11.46
N THR A 70 3.10 49.28 -11.78
CA THR A 70 3.12 49.89 -13.12
C THR A 70 4.56 50.16 -13.55
N VAL A 71 4.79 50.22 -14.86
CA VAL A 71 6.10 50.52 -15.44
C VAL A 71 5.99 51.68 -16.42
N LYS A 72 6.97 52.57 -16.42
CA LYS A 72 7.18 53.61 -17.43
C LYS A 72 8.51 53.40 -18.13
N ALA A 73 8.58 53.68 -19.43
CA ALA A 73 9.83 53.70 -20.16
C ALA A 73 10.45 55.11 -20.10
N LYS A 74 11.78 55.17 -20.07
CA LYS A 74 12.58 56.40 -20.12
C LYS A 74 13.51 56.34 -21.32
N ASP A 75 13.55 57.39 -22.13
CA ASP A 75 14.47 57.49 -23.27
C ASP A 75 15.84 58.10 -22.85
N LYS A 76 16.80 58.19 -23.78
CA LYS A 76 18.12 58.77 -23.48
C LYS A 76 18.10 60.29 -23.31
N ALA A 77 17.05 60.96 -23.78
CA ALA A 77 16.84 62.40 -23.59
C ALA A 77 16.18 62.74 -22.23
N GLY A 78 15.73 61.73 -21.48
CA GLY A 78 15.09 61.88 -20.17
C GLY A 78 13.56 61.98 -20.23
N ASN A 79 12.94 61.76 -21.39
CA ASN A 79 11.49 61.72 -21.52
C ASN A 79 10.93 60.42 -20.90
N VAL A 80 9.82 60.53 -20.19
CA VAL A 80 9.16 59.40 -19.52
C VAL A 80 7.78 59.15 -20.14
N SER A 81 7.48 57.89 -20.46
CA SER A 81 6.21 57.50 -21.06
C SER A 81 5.02 57.62 -20.09
N ALA A 82 3.80 57.49 -20.63
CA ALA A 82 2.65 57.11 -19.81
C ALA A 82 2.91 55.75 -19.11
N ALA A 83 2.27 55.53 -17.96
CA ALA A 83 2.35 54.26 -17.24
C ALA A 83 1.70 53.12 -18.06
N SER A 84 2.24 51.91 -17.91
CA SER A 84 1.59 50.69 -18.37
C SER A 84 0.22 50.51 -17.71
N ALA A 85 -0.59 49.59 -18.25
CA ALA A 85 -1.68 49.02 -17.46
C ALA A 85 -1.13 48.44 -16.15
N ALA A 86 -1.89 48.60 -15.06
CA ALA A 86 -1.51 48.07 -13.76
C ALA A 86 -1.61 46.54 -13.75
N VAL A 87 -0.59 45.86 -13.21
CA VAL A 87 -0.64 44.43 -12.95
C VAL A 87 -0.86 44.19 -11.46
N LYS A 88 -1.78 43.29 -11.13
CA LYS A 88 -2.00 42.81 -9.77
C LYS A 88 -1.35 41.45 -9.59
N VAL A 89 -0.75 41.24 -8.43
CA VAL A 89 -0.16 39.95 -8.05
C VAL A 89 -0.29 39.77 -6.54
N THR A 90 -0.67 38.58 -6.11
CA THR A 90 -0.67 38.21 -4.70
C THR A 90 0.56 37.36 -4.42
N THR A 91 1.38 37.76 -3.45
CA THR A 91 2.54 36.97 -3.02
C THR A 91 2.10 35.64 -2.40
N GLY A 92 2.96 34.62 -2.46
CA GLY A 92 2.72 33.35 -1.76
C GLY A 92 2.53 33.54 -0.25
N PRO A 93 1.91 32.57 0.46
CA PRO A 93 1.80 32.63 1.91
C PRO A 93 3.18 32.61 2.57
N ALA A 94 3.25 32.97 3.86
CA ALA A 94 4.49 32.85 4.61
C ALA A 94 4.96 31.38 4.59
N ALA A 95 6.27 31.18 4.43
CA ALA A 95 6.85 29.85 4.56
C ALA A 95 6.51 29.27 5.94
N ASP A 96 6.08 28.02 5.95
CA ASP A 96 5.73 27.34 7.19
C ASP A 96 7.00 26.89 7.92
N THR A 97 7.17 27.37 9.15
CA THR A 97 8.33 27.10 9.99
C THR A 97 7.96 26.37 11.28
N VAL A 98 6.69 26.06 11.47
CA VAL A 98 6.21 25.37 12.66
C VAL A 98 6.24 23.88 12.37
N ALA A 99 6.94 23.12 13.20
CA ALA A 99 7.01 21.67 13.04
C ALA A 99 5.74 21.00 13.58
N PRO A 100 5.39 19.81 13.05
CA PRO A 100 4.29 19.01 13.60
C PRO A 100 4.49 18.62 15.06
N SER A 101 3.39 18.23 15.72
CA SER A 101 3.46 17.56 17.01
C SER A 101 4.14 16.18 16.88
N ALA A 102 4.91 15.80 17.90
CA ALA A 102 5.55 14.48 17.93
C ALA A 102 4.49 13.37 17.95
N PRO A 103 4.69 12.25 17.22
CA PRO A 103 3.77 11.11 17.27
C PRO A 103 3.62 10.57 18.70
N ALA A 104 2.38 10.31 19.11
CA ALA A 104 2.03 9.75 20.41
C ALA A 104 1.52 8.30 20.28
N ASN A 105 1.50 7.58 21.40
CA ASN A 105 0.95 6.23 21.50
C ASN A 105 1.49 5.27 20.44
N VAL A 106 2.82 5.27 20.26
CA VAL A 106 3.50 4.36 19.35
C VAL A 106 3.43 2.93 19.91
N VAL A 107 2.79 2.04 19.17
CA VAL A 107 2.64 0.61 19.51
C VAL A 107 3.47 -0.21 18.52
N ALA A 108 4.19 -1.19 19.06
CA ALA A 108 4.97 -2.15 18.28
C ALA A 108 4.42 -3.56 18.45
N THR A 109 4.14 -4.22 17.32
CA THR A 109 3.72 -5.63 17.26
C THR A 109 4.81 -6.44 16.55
N PRO A 110 5.75 -7.04 17.30
CA PRO A 110 6.89 -7.75 16.73
C PRO A 110 6.51 -9.12 16.16
N ALA A 111 7.26 -9.52 15.13
CA ALA A 111 7.33 -10.86 14.56
C ALA A 111 8.81 -11.32 14.59
N PRO A 112 9.15 -12.55 14.15
CA PRO A 112 10.54 -13.00 14.19
C PRO A 112 11.52 -12.12 13.41
N THR A 113 11.15 -11.69 12.21
CA THR A 113 12.03 -10.91 11.33
C THR A 113 11.47 -9.55 10.92
N SER A 114 10.40 -9.10 11.58
CA SER A 114 9.73 -7.83 11.28
C SER A 114 9.01 -7.26 12.49
N VAL A 115 8.56 -6.01 12.37
CA VAL A 115 7.65 -5.37 13.34
C VAL A 115 6.64 -4.51 12.60
N SER A 116 5.39 -4.55 13.03
CA SER A 116 4.38 -3.57 12.65
C SER A 116 4.28 -2.49 13.71
N LEU A 117 4.39 -1.23 13.28
CA LEU A 117 4.31 -0.04 14.12
C LEU A 117 3.04 0.73 13.77
N THR A 118 2.31 1.19 14.79
CA THR A 118 1.17 2.10 14.65
C THR A 118 1.29 3.22 15.66
N TRP A 119 0.73 4.39 15.35
CA TRP A 119 0.72 5.55 16.26
C TRP A 119 -0.48 6.46 15.99
N GLU A 120 -0.72 7.40 16.90
CA GLU A 120 -1.73 8.44 16.70
C GLU A 120 -1.25 9.52 15.71
N LYS A 121 -2.19 10.02 14.91
CA LYS A 121 -1.88 11.02 13.89
C LYS A 121 -1.42 12.34 14.54
N SER A 122 -0.25 12.82 14.13
CA SER A 122 0.24 14.14 14.50
C SER A 122 -0.60 15.27 13.91
N THR A 123 -0.51 16.44 14.53
CA THR A 123 -1.17 17.68 14.13
C THR A 123 -0.13 18.72 13.72
N ASP A 124 -0.53 19.63 12.84
CA ASP A 124 0.30 20.69 12.28
C ASP A 124 -0.59 21.86 11.84
N ASN A 125 -0.04 23.08 11.76
CA ASN A 125 -0.77 24.28 11.33
C ASN A 125 -1.09 24.30 9.83
N VAL A 126 -0.34 23.59 9.00
CA VAL A 126 -0.63 23.46 7.56
C VAL A 126 -1.05 22.03 7.22
N ALA A 127 -0.15 21.07 7.37
CA ALA A 127 -0.43 19.65 7.11
C ALA A 127 0.76 18.75 7.45
N VAL A 128 0.48 17.68 8.19
CA VAL A 128 1.38 16.51 8.27
C VAL A 128 1.29 15.72 6.97
N THR A 129 2.44 15.49 6.31
CA THR A 129 2.53 14.76 5.03
C THR A 129 3.12 13.36 5.16
N GLY A 130 3.79 13.07 6.28
CA GLY A 130 4.32 11.73 6.54
C GLY A 130 5.04 11.61 7.87
N TYR A 131 5.72 10.48 8.02
CA TYR A 131 6.45 10.09 9.22
C TYR A 131 7.75 9.39 8.84
N GLU A 132 8.78 9.62 9.64
CA GLU A 132 10.08 8.98 9.52
C GLU A 132 10.35 8.16 10.78
N VAL A 133 10.76 6.91 10.60
CA VAL A 133 11.11 5.99 11.69
C VAL A 133 12.64 5.91 11.77
N TYR A 134 13.16 6.02 12.98
CA TYR A 134 14.58 6.01 13.28
C TYR A 134 14.94 4.88 14.24
N ASP A 135 16.07 4.23 14.02
CA ASP A 135 16.64 3.26 14.96
C ASP A 135 17.35 3.95 16.15
N SER A 136 17.88 3.15 17.08
CA SER A 136 18.57 3.63 18.27
C SER A 136 19.85 4.42 17.99
N SER A 137 20.44 4.28 16.79
CA SER A 137 21.60 5.06 16.36
C SER A 137 21.22 6.41 15.73
N GLY A 138 19.93 6.65 15.52
CA GLY A 138 19.42 7.83 14.82
C GLY A 138 19.43 7.71 13.30
N LYS A 139 19.57 6.49 12.75
CA LYS A 139 19.47 6.26 11.30
C LYS A 139 18.01 6.10 10.90
N LYS A 140 17.60 6.76 9.81
CA LYS A 140 16.26 6.58 9.22
C LYS A 140 16.13 5.18 8.63
N VAL A 141 15.14 4.42 9.11
CA VAL A 141 14.82 3.05 8.68
C VAL A 141 13.50 2.93 7.93
N ALA A 142 12.62 3.94 8.01
CA ALA A 142 11.42 4.04 7.17
C ALA A 142 10.98 5.50 6.94
N ASP A 143 10.25 5.74 5.86
CA ASP A 143 9.60 7.01 5.50
C ASP A 143 8.23 6.65 4.90
N VAL A 144 7.15 7.04 5.58
CA VAL A 144 5.77 6.60 5.28
C VAL A 144 4.81 7.78 5.29
N THR A 145 3.73 7.70 4.51
CA THR A 145 2.70 8.77 4.45
C THR A 145 1.51 8.52 5.38
N THR A 146 1.45 7.34 6.01
CA THR A 146 0.39 6.91 6.94
C THR A 146 0.91 6.84 8.37
N ASN A 147 0.01 6.76 9.35
CA ASN A 147 0.35 6.63 10.78
C ASN A 147 0.73 5.18 11.19
N SER A 148 1.37 4.47 10.28
CA SER A 148 1.84 3.10 10.48
C SER A 148 3.03 2.79 9.57
N ALA A 149 3.89 1.89 10.01
CA ALA A 149 5.02 1.39 9.25
C ALA A 149 5.27 -0.09 9.56
N THR A 150 5.87 -0.81 8.61
CA THR A 150 6.39 -2.17 8.84
C THR A 150 7.88 -2.16 8.58
N LEU A 151 8.68 -2.56 9.57
CA LEU A 151 10.12 -2.75 9.41
C LEU A 151 10.37 -4.26 9.20
N ASN A 152 11.14 -4.61 8.18
CA ASN A 152 11.46 -5.99 7.81
C ASN A 152 12.96 -6.24 7.90
N GLY A 153 13.37 -7.51 7.85
CA GLY A 153 14.79 -7.90 7.85
C GLY A 153 15.46 -7.68 9.20
N LEU A 154 14.69 -7.74 10.29
CA LEU A 154 15.21 -7.70 11.64
C LEU A 154 15.78 -9.07 12.02
N THR A 155 16.87 -9.08 12.78
CA THR A 155 17.38 -10.28 13.45
C THR A 155 16.36 -10.79 14.46
N PRO A 156 16.02 -12.09 14.47
CA PRO A 156 15.16 -12.70 15.49
C PRO A 156 15.78 -12.70 16.89
N ASP A 157 14.95 -12.87 17.92
CA ASP A 157 15.35 -12.90 19.34
C ASP A 157 16.24 -11.72 19.75
N THR A 158 15.96 -10.53 19.20
CA THR A 158 16.80 -9.34 19.35
C THR A 158 15.98 -8.15 19.82
N ASP A 159 16.52 -7.40 20.79
CA ASP A 159 15.92 -6.14 21.25
C ASP A 159 16.18 -5.01 20.27
N TYR A 160 15.11 -4.30 19.91
CA TYR A 160 15.16 -3.09 19.12
C TYR A 160 14.56 -1.93 19.90
N THR A 161 15.03 -0.74 19.56
CA THR A 161 14.42 0.52 19.99
C THR A 161 14.28 1.42 18.78
N VAL A 162 13.08 1.97 18.59
CA VAL A 162 12.82 2.91 17.50
C VAL A 162 12.10 4.16 18.01
N THR A 163 12.23 5.24 17.25
CA THR A 163 11.48 6.49 17.45
C THR A 163 10.83 6.90 16.14
N VAL A 164 9.74 7.67 16.22
CA VAL A 164 9.03 8.19 15.04
C VAL A 164 9.02 9.71 15.10
N LYS A 165 9.24 10.36 13.95
CA LYS A 165 9.05 11.81 13.77
C LYS A 165 8.00 12.05 12.69
N ALA A 166 7.16 13.06 12.86
CA ALA A 166 6.25 13.54 11.83
C ALA A 166 6.95 14.58 10.94
N LYS A 167 6.55 14.64 9.67
CA LYS A 167 7.05 15.56 8.64
C LYS A 167 5.88 16.32 8.04
N ASP A 168 5.99 17.64 7.93
CA ASP A 168 4.97 18.47 7.29
C ASP A 168 5.22 18.65 5.77
N LYS A 169 4.47 19.56 5.14
CA LYS A 169 4.61 19.88 3.71
C LYS A 169 5.84 20.74 3.41
N ALA A 170 6.29 21.57 4.35
CA ALA A 170 7.46 22.43 4.22
C ALA A 170 8.79 21.68 4.49
N GLY A 171 8.70 20.46 5.02
CA GLY A 171 9.83 19.62 5.39
C GLY A 171 10.28 19.78 6.84
N ASN A 172 9.53 20.48 7.70
CA ASN A 172 9.86 20.55 9.12
C ASN A 172 9.58 19.19 9.78
N LEU A 173 10.49 18.77 10.67
CA LEU A 173 10.38 17.54 11.43
C LEU A 173 10.00 17.82 12.88
N SER A 174 9.06 17.04 13.40
CA SER A 174 8.69 17.08 14.82
C SER A 174 9.86 16.66 15.73
N GLY A 175 9.67 16.87 17.04
CA GLY A 175 10.38 16.09 18.04
C GLY A 175 10.15 14.58 17.85
N ALA A 176 11.08 13.76 18.32
CA ALA A 176 10.89 12.31 18.33
C ALA A 176 9.78 11.92 19.29
N SER A 177 9.04 10.85 18.95
CA SER A 177 8.18 10.15 19.91
C SER A 177 8.98 9.67 21.12
N THR A 178 8.27 9.24 22.17
CA THR A 178 8.90 8.39 23.18
C THR A 178 9.49 7.14 22.50
N PRO A 179 10.69 6.69 22.87
CA PRO A 179 11.27 5.48 22.29
C PRO A 179 10.41 4.26 22.61
N VAL A 180 10.04 3.49 21.58
CA VAL A 180 9.36 2.22 21.74
C VAL A 180 10.38 1.10 21.67
N LYS A 181 10.38 0.23 22.69
CA LYS A 181 11.21 -0.96 22.74
C LYS A 181 10.36 -2.16 22.40
N PHE A 182 10.90 -3.05 21.59
CA PHE A 182 10.28 -4.33 21.29
C PHE A 182 11.36 -5.39 21.10
N HIS A 183 10.99 -6.64 21.39
CA HIS A 183 11.84 -7.79 21.17
C HIS A 183 11.26 -8.56 19.98
N THR A 184 12.08 -8.83 18.97
CA THR A 184 11.63 -9.68 17.85
C THR A 184 11.35 -11.08 18.36
N GLY A 185 10.39 -11.76 17.74
CA GLY A 185 10.15 -13.16 18.06
C GLY A 185 11.40 -14.00 17.80
N LYS A 186 11.49 -15.17 18.43
CA LYS A 186 12.53 -16.15 18.08
C LYS A 186 12.32 -16.64 16.65
N GLU A 187 13.42 -16.85 15.94
CA GLU A 187 13.37 -17.62 14.71
C GLU A 187 13.06 -19.05 15.08
N SER A 188 12.18 -19.70 14.33
CA SER A 188 11.93 -21.11 14.52
C SER A 188 13.12 -21.91 14.00
N THR A 189 14.11 -22.15 14.86
CA THR A 189 15.21 -23.08 14.58
C THR A 189 14.68 -24.49 14.82
N GLY A 190 14.20 -25.13 13.76
CA GLY A 190 13.67 -26.50 13.81
C GLY A 190 14.62 -27.45 14.55
N GLY A 191 14.24 -27.86 15.76
CA GLY A 191 15.07 -28.72 16.61
C GLY A 191 14.34 -29.18 17.86
N GLU A 192 13.74 -28.25 18.61
CA GLU A 192 12.88 -28.54 19.75
C GLU A 192 11.42 -28.28 19.37
N GLY A 193 10.48 -29.00 19.98
CA GLY A 193 9.06 -28.86 19.66
C GLY A 193 8.56 -27.42 19.78
N GLY A 194 7.53 -27.06 19.02
CA GLY A 194 7.03 -25.69 18.96
C GLY A 194 5.89 -25.50 17.96
N GLU A 195 5.33 -24.30 17.92
CA GLU A 195 4.30 -23.92 16.95
C GLU A 195 4.93 -23.31 15.69
N TYR A 196 4.44 -23.73 14.53
CA TYR A 196 4.90 -23.32 13.20
C TYR A 196 3.69 -22.83 12.40
N ALA A 197 3.80 -21.64 11.83
CA ALA A 197 2.79 -21.10 10.92
C ALA A 197 3.21 -21.29 9.47
N PHE A 198 2.32 -21.86 8.66
CA PHE A 198 2.54 -22.09 7.25
C PHE A 198 1.47 -21.41 6.40
N LYS A 199 1.89 -20.87 5.26
CA LYS A 199 0.98 -20.49 4.18
C LYS A 199 0.68 -21.75 3.35
N VAL A 200 -0.59 -21.95 3.04
CA VAL A 200 -1.05 -23.04 2.17
C VAL A 200 -1.58 -22.45 0.86
N SER A 201 -1.14 -22.97 -0.28
CA SER A 201 -1.66 -22.61 -1.60
C SER A 201 -1.63 -23.80 -2.56
N GLY A 202 -2.56 -23.89 -3.49
CA GLY A 202 -2.56 -24.99 -4.45
C GLY A 202 -3.88 -25.13 -5.18
N SER A 203 -4.28 -26.35 -5.44
CA SER A 203 -5.56 -26.64 -6.08
C SER A 203 -6.10 -28.02 -5.71
N THR A 204 -7.41 -28.17 -5.87
CA THR A 204 -8.07 -29.46 -5.94
C THR A 204 -8.64 -29.68 -7.33
N PHE A 205 -8.65 -30.94 -7.77
CA PHE A 205 -9.27 -31.39 -9.01
C PHE A 205 -10.33 -32.45 -8.68
N LEU A 206 -11.55 -32.20 -9.14
CA LEU A 206 -12.67 -33.12 -9.03
C LEU A 206 -12.80 -33.90 -10.33
N LYS A 207 -12.73 -35.23 -10.23
CA LYS A 207 -12.66 -36.12 -11.38
C LYS A 207 -13.98 -36.18 -12.14
N ALA A 208 -15.09 -36.43 -11.44
CA ALA A 208 -16.41 -36.58 -12.04
C ALA A 208 -16.85 -35.34 -12.84
N PRO A 209 -16.73 -34.10 -12.32
CA PRO A 209 -17.07 -32.91 -13.09
C PRO A 209 -15.89 -32.37 -13.92
N ASN A 210 -14.77 -33.09 -13.99
CA ASN A 210 -13.55 -32.75 -14.74
C ASN A 210 -13.16 -31.25 -14.61
N GLY A 211 -12.97 -30.80 -13.38
CA GLY A 211 -12.73 -29.40 -13.08
C GLY A 211 -11.87 -29.19 -11.85
N SER A 212 -11.40 -27.96 -11.67
CA SER A 212 -10.48 -27.64 -10.58
C SER A 212 -10.86 -26.33 -9.90
N ALA A 213 -10.47 -26.23 -8.63
CA ALA A 213 -10.59 -25.02 -7.84
C ALA A 213 -9.24 -24.71 -7.17
N PRO A 214 -8.78 -23.44 -7.19
CA PRO A 214 -7.60 -23.04 -6.45
C PRO A 214 -7.87 -23.08 -4.94
N LEU A 215 -6.88 -23.46 -4.15
CA LEU A 215 -6.98 -23.49 -2.70
C LEU A 215 -5.97 -22.50 -2.11
N THR A 216 -6.39 -21.78 -1.07
CA THR A 216 -5.51 -20.93 -0.27
C THR A 216 -5.88 -21.07 1.19
N GLY A 217 -4.92 -20.82 2.08
CA GLY A 217 -5.18 -20.96 3.50
C GLY A 217 -3.94 -20.80 4.36
N GLY A 218 -4.05 -21.30 5.57
CA GLY A 218 -2.96 -21.36 6.54
C GLY A 218 -3.04 -22.63 7.38
N LEU A 219 -1.91 -23.03 7.91
CA LEU A 219 -1.79 -24.12 8.88
C LEU A 219 -0.97 -23.61 10.05
N ILE A 220 -1.49 -23.76 11.27
CA ILE A 220 -0.71 -23.57 12.49
C ILE A 220 -0.47 -24.97 13.07
N ALA A 221 0.76 -25.45 13.03
CA ALA A 221 1.13 -26.78 13.50
C ALA A 221 1.97 -26.72 14.76
N SER A 222 1.56 -27.44 15.79
CA SER A 222 2.36 -27.73 16.98
C SER A 222 3.10 -29.06 16.77
N VAL A 223 4.42 -29.02 16.84
CA VAL A 223 5.31 -30.18 16.63
C VAL A 223 5.87 -30.64 17.97
N ASP A 224 5.77 -31.92 18.25
CA ASP A 224 6.45 -32.58 19.37
C ASP A 224 7.91 -32.86 19.00
N GLY A 225 8.84 -32.24 19.73
CA GLY A 225 10.27 -32.34 19.47
C GLY A 225 10.86 -33.74 19.69
N ALA A 226 10.26 -34.55 20.57
CA ALA A 226 10.72 -35.89 20.91
C ALA A 226 10.19 -36.95 19.93
N THR A 227 8.92 -36.84 19.52
CA THR A 227 8.28 -37.83 18.64
C THR A 227 8.27 -37.43 17.16
N LYS A 228 8.62 -36.18 16.84
CA LYS A 228 8.51 -35.57 15.49
C LYS A 228 7.10 -35.66 14.88
N LYS A 229 6.10 -35.91 15.73
CA LYS A 229 4.68 -35.83 15.37
C LYS A 229 4.23 -34.38 15.43
N TYR A 230 3.24 -34.02 14.63
CA TYR A 230 2.61 -32.72 14.75
C TYR A 230 1.09 -32.84 14.76
N THR A 231 0.46 -31.84 15.37
CA THR A 231 -0.97 -31.57 15.26
C THR A 231 -1.14 -30.14 14.80
N GLY A 232 -2.06 -29.86 13.89
CA GLY A 232 -2.24 -28.50 13.38
C GLY A 232 -3.65 -28.13 13.02
N ASP A 233 -3.95 -26.85 13.18
CA ASP A 233 -5.21 -26.23 12.79
C ASP A 233 -5.08 -25.74 11.35
N LEU A 234 -5.72 -26.47 10.43
CA LEU A 234 -5.80 -26.10 9.02
C LEU A 234 -7.00 -25.18 8.80
N THR A 235 -6.77 -24.08 8.11
CA THR A 235 -7.82 -23.21 7.60
C THR A 235 -7.69 -23.12 6.10
N LEU A 236 -8.74 -23.46 5.36
CA LEU A 236 -8.85 -23.27 3.92
C LEU A 236 -9.90 -22.19 3.65
N ASN A 237 -9.52 -21.20 2.84
CA ASN A 237 -10.42 -20.13 2.46
C ASN A 237 -11.45 -20.66 1.43
N PRO A 238 -12.71 -20.16 1.49
CA PRO A 238 -13.68 -20.38 0.42
C PRO A 238 -13.10 -20.03 -0.95
N THR A 239 -13.45 -20.81 -1.96
CA THR A 239 -12.92 -20.64 -3.31
C THR A 239 -14.02 -20.84 -4.35
N THR A 240 -13.69 -20.63 -5.62
CA THR A 240 -14.56 -20.90 -6.75
C THR A 240 -13.76 -21.61 -7.83
N GLY A 241 -14.33 -22.66 -8.39
CA GLY A 241 -13.74 -23.44 -9.48
C GLY A 241 -14.63 -23.50 -10.70
N ASP A 242 -14.01 -23.90 -11.81
CA ASP A 242 -14.68 -24.14 -13.08
C ASP A 242 -14.77 -25.65 -13.32
N PHE A 243 -15.99 -26.11 -13.63
CA PHE A 243 -16.39 -27.52 -13.65
C PHE A 243 -17.29 -27.82 -14.84
N ARG A 244 -17.59 -29.10 -15.08
CA ARG A 244 -18.52 -29.55 -16.12
C ARG A 244 -19.57 -30.50 -15.56
N ILE A 245 -20.84 -30.20 -15.81
CA ILE A 245 -21.95 -31.12 -15.57
C ILE A 245 -22.18 -31.93 -16.85
N LEU A 246 -22.48 -33.22 -16.70
CA LEU A 246 -22.68 -34.17 -17.83
C LEU A 246 -21.48 -34.26 -18.80
N GLY A 247 -20.29 -33.82 -18.39
CA GLY A 247 -19.07 -33.84 -19.20
C GLY A 247 -18.94 -32.72 -20.25
N PHE A 248 -20.00 -31.95 -20.52
CA PHE A 248 -19.98 -30.90 -21.56
C PHE A 248 -20.50 -29.53 -21.10
N LEU A 249 -21.30 -29.44 -20.03
CA LEU A 249 -21.93 -28.18 -19.62
C LEU A 249 -21.04 -27.42 -18.63
N PRO A 250 -20.38 -26.30 -19.00
CA PRO A 250 -19.46 -25.59 -18.13
C PRO A 250 -20.20 -24.85 -17.03
N VAL A 251 -19.88 -25.09 -15.77
CA VAL A 251 -20.47 -24.43 -14.62
C VAL A 251 -19.39 -23.86 -13.70
N ARG A 252 -19.74 -22.82 -12.95
CA ARG A 252 -18.87 -22.22 -11.94
C ARG A 252 -19.46 -22.49 -10.56
N ALA A 253 -18.70 -23.16 -9.71
CA ALA A 253 -19.15 -23.60 -8.40
C ALA A 253 -18.27 -23.02 -7.29
N GLY A 254 -18.92 -22.47 -6.25
CA GLY A 254 -18.28 -22.18 -4.99
C GLY A 254 -17.92 -23.47 -4.26
N LEU A 255 -16.78 -23.47 -3.58
CA LEU A 255 -16.28 -24.62 -2.84
C LEU A 255 -15.77 -24.16 -1.47
N VAL A 256 -16.24 -24.83 -0.43
CA VAL A 256 -15.75 -24.66 0.95
C VAL A 256 -15.28 -26.02 1.45
N MET A 257 -14.05 -26.09 1.92
CA MET A 257 -13.47 -27.32 2.47
C MET A 257 -13.18 -27.10 3.94
N THR A 258 -13.99 -27.70 4.81
CA THR A 258 -13.93 -27.48 6.27
C THR A 258 -13.31 -28.68 6.96
N PRO A 259 -12.09 -28.55 7.52
CA PRO A 259 -11.46 -29.61 8.31
C PRO A 259 -12.32 -30.04 9.51
N GLN A 260 -12.38 -31.34 9.74
CA GLN A 260 -13.09 -32.00 10.82
C GLN A 260 -12.04 -32.51 11.81
N GLY A 261 -11.62 -31.62 12.70
CA GLY A 261 -10.52 -31.87 13.65
C GLY A 261 -9.17 -31.33 13.16
N LYS A 262 -8.12 -31.64 13.91
CA LYS A 262 -6.76 -31.20 13.63
C LYS A 262 -6.12 -32.08 12.55
N VAL A 263 -5.29 -31.47 11.72
CA VAL A 263 -4.35 -32.21 10.88
C VAL A 263 -3.36 -32.90 11.79
N THR A 264 -3.11 -34.17 11.56
CA THR A 264 -2.07 -34.93 12.30
C THR A 264 -1.04 -35.46 11.33
N GLY A 265 0.16 -35.71 11.82
CA GLY A 265 1.23 -36.14 10.93
C GLY A 265 2.57 -36.39 11.57
N THR A 266 3.55 -36.70 10.74
CA THR A 266 4.97 -36.84 11.13
C THR A 266 5.84 -36.02 10.20
N MET A 267 6.98 -35.56 10.71
CA MET A 267 8.05 -34.90 9.94
C MET A 267 9.32 -35.75 9.90
N ASP A 268 9.19 -37.08 10.01
CA ASP A 268 10.33 -37.99 9.92
C ASP A 268 10.64 -38.28 8.44
N GLY A 269 11.57 -37.50 7.88
CA GLY A 269 11.80 -37.49 6.44
C GLY A 269 10.64 -36.80 5.73
N LYS A 270 9.58 -37.53 5.35
CA LYS A 270 8.45 -36.95 4.62
C LYS A 270 7.44 -36.26 5.55
N LEU A 271 6.82 -35.19 5.06
CA LEU A 271 5.62 -34.63 5.68
C LEU A 271 4.43 -35.49 5.28
N VAL A 272 3.78 -36.08 6.27
CA VAL A 272 2.51 -36.80 6.12
C VAL A 272 1.45 -36.03 6.86
N ALA A 273 0.32 -35.72 6.21
CA ALA A 273 -0.78 -34.96 6.77
C ALA A 273 -2.11 -35.70 6.60
N ASP A 274 -2.72 -36.08 7.71
CA ASP A 274 -4.02 -36.74 7.78
C ASP A 274 -5.07 -35.78 8.33
N VAL A 275 -6.19 -35.62 7.59
CA VAL A 275 -7.32 -34.81 8.02
C VAL A 275 -8.61 -35.26 7.35
N ASN A 276 -9.71 -35.23 8.09
CA ASN A 276 -11.05 -35.40 7.52
C ASN A 276 -11.58 -34.03 7.10
N VAL A 277 -12.20 -33.91 5.93
CA VAL A 277 -12.70 -32.64 5.41
C VAL A 277 -14.14 -32.79 4.94
N LYS A 278 -15.02 -31.94 5.46
CA LYS A 278 -16.38 -31.80 4.92
C LYS A 278 -16.35 -30.81 3.78
N VAL A 279 -16.92 -31.17 2.63
CA VAL A 279 -16.89 -30.32 1.43
C VAL A 279 -18.28 -29.72 1.21
N GLY A 280 -18.35 -28.41 1.04
CA GLY A 280 -19.56 -27.64 0.82
C GLY A 280 -19.58 -27.00 -0.55
N VAL A 281 -20.77 -26.93 -1.16
CA VAL A 281 -21.01 -26.29 -2.45
C VAL A 281 -22.02 -25.14 -2.23
N PRO A 282 -21.56 -24.00 -1.68
CA PRO A 282 -22.46 -22.90 -1.33
C PRO A 282 -23.13 -22.25 -2.53
N SER A 283 -22.54 -22.38 -3.73
CA SER A 283 -23.09 -21.82 -4.95
C SER A 283 -22.72 -22.66 -6.16
N LEU A 284 -23.65 -22.75 -7.11
CA LEU A 284 -23.45 -23.31 -8.43
C LEU A 284 -24.15 -22.40 -9.42
N SER A 285 -23.43 -21.99 -10.47
CA SER A 285 -23.95 -21.08 -11.48
C SER A 285 -23.57 -21.47 -12.89
N PHE A 286 -24.43 -21.11 -13.85
CA PHE A 286 -24.21 -21.26 -15.28
C PHE A 286 -24.41 -19.90 -15.94
N PHE A 287 -23.37 -19.36 -16.56
CA PHE A 287 -23.38 -17.99 -17.11
C PHE A 287 -23.90 -16.91 -16.14
N GLY A 288 -23.52 -17.03 -14.86
CA GLY A 288 -23.94 -16.10 -13.80
C GLY A 288 -25.36 -16.32 -13.28
N ILE A 289 -26.11 -17.27 -13.84
CA ILE A 289 -27.43 -17.65 -13.34
C ILE A 289 -27.25 -18.72 -12.25
N PRO A 290 -27.71 -18.49 -11.01
CA PRO A 290 -27.66 -19.48 -9.95
C PRO A 290 -28.52 -20.70 -10.32
N LEU A 291 -27.93 -21.89 -10.24
CA LEU A 291 -28.60 -23.17 -10.53
C LEU A 291 -28.92 -23.94 -9.25
N ALA A 292 -27.99 -23.96 -8.30
CA ALA A 292 -28.09 -24.72 -7.06
C ALA A 292 -27.11 -24.15 -6.02
N GLY A 293 -27.14 -24.69 -4.81
CA GLY A 293 -26.18 -24.39 -3.76
C GLY A 293 -26.87 -24.26 -2.40
N GLY A 294 -26.36 -23.36 -1.58
CA GLY A 294 -26.83 -23.12 -0.23
C GLY A 294 -25.73 -23.38 0.78
N GLU A 295 -25.66 -22.56 1.84
CA GLU A 295 -24.62 -22.67 2.87
C GLU A 295 -24.61 -24.03 3.59
N LYS A 296 -25.74 -24.74 3.53
CA LYS A 296 -25.90 -26.08 4.11
C LYS A 296 -25.62 -27.21 3.12
N CYS A 297 -25.45 -26.92 1.83
CA CYS A 297 -25.18 -27.92 0.81
C CYS A 297 -23.77 -28.48 0.99
N THR A 298 -23.67 -29.72 1.46
CA THR A 298 -22.40 -30.32 1.89
C THR A 298 -22.38 -31.83 1.77
N THR A 299 -21.20 -32.46 1.80
CA THR A 299 -21.07 -33.93 1.78
C THR A 299 -21.69 -34.55 3.02
N ARG A 300 -22.37 -35.69 2.90
CA ARG A 300 -22.95 -36.41 4.05
C ARG A 300 -21.90 -36.83 5.05
N THR A 301 -20.84 -37.49 4.57
CA THR A 301 -19.69 -37.84 5.39
C THR A 301 -18.46 -37.00 5.03
N PRO A 302 -17.57 -36.72 6.01
CA PRO A 302 -16.28 -36.12 5.74
C PRO A 302 -15.39 -37.04 4.89
N SER A 303 -14.68 -36.45 3.94
CA SER A 303 -13.66 -37.12 3.14
C SER A 303 -12.36 -37.24 3.93
N ALA A 304 -11.81 -38.44 4.05
CA ALA A 304 -10.45 -38.63 4.55
C ALA A 304 -9.43 -38.17 3.50
N LEU A 305 -8.56 -37.23 3.88
CA LEU A 305 -7.44 -36.77 3.06
C LEU A 305 -6.15 -37.23 3.72
N HIS A 306 -5.36 -37.99 2.96
CA HIS A 306 -4.00 -38.37 3.29
C HIS A 306 -3.07 -37.69 2.28
N LEU A 307 -2.24 -36.76 2.76
CA LEU A 307 -1.32 -35.99 1.92
C LEU A 307 0.11 -36.31 2.28
N GLU A 308 0.95 -36.48 1.28
CA GLU A 308 2.38 -36.74 1.48
C GLU A 308 3.25 -35.80 0.67
N SER A 309 4.41 -35.41 1.22
CA SER A 309 5.48 -34.79 0.46
C SER A 309 6.25 -35.83 -0.38
N PRO A 310 6.77 -35.44 -1.56
CA PRO A 310 7.53 -36.37 -2.42
C PRO A 310 8.87 -36.80 -1.80
N GLY A 311 9.43 -36.01 -0.89
CA GLY A 311 10.70 -36.25 -0.23
C GLY A 311 10.79 -35.58 1.12
N ALA A 312 12.02 -35.39 1.61
CA ALA A 312 12.26 -34.82 2.92
C ALA A 312 11.62 -33.42 3.06
N PHE A 313 10.89 -33.18 4.16
CA PHE A 313 10.24 -31.92 4.43
C PHE A 313 11.15 -30.99 5.23
N ASP A 314 11.38 -29.80 4.70
CA ASP A 314 12.06 -28.71 5.38
C ASP A 314 10.99 -27.67 5.77
N PRO A 315 10.72 -27.47 7.08
CA PRO A 315 9.70 -26.52 7.54
C PRO A 315 9.96 -25.07 7.11
N VAL A 316 11.22 -24.71 6.83
CA VAL A 316 11.62 -23.36 6.44
C VAL A 316 11.42 -23.15 4.94
N LYS A 317 11.86 -24.11 4.12
CA LYS A 317 11.71 -24.02 2.65
C LYS A 317 10.31 -24.38 2.17
N GLY A 318 9.57 -25.13 2.98
CA GLY A 318 8.31 -25.70 2.59
C GLY A 318 8.44 -26.88 1.63
N SER A 319 7.32 -27.43 1.20
CA SER A 319 7.24 -28.48 0.19
C SER A 319 5.88 -28.52 -0.48
N LYS A 320 5.82 -29.21 -1.62
CA LYS A 320 4.57 -29.75 -2.15
C LYS A 320 4.12 -30.94 -1.32
N ILE A 321 2.82 -31.02 -1.05
CA ILE A 321 2.14 -32.21 -0.56
C ILE A 321 0.97 -32.51 -1.49
N SER A 322 0.71 -33.79 -1.71
CA SER A 322 -0.36 -34.22 -2.61
C SER A 322 -1.02 -35.49 -2.10
N GLY A 323 -2.28 -35.66 -2.48
CA GLY A 323 -3.02 -36.88 -2.18
C GLY A 323 -4.28 -37.00 -3.00
N THR A 324 -4.99 -38.09 -2.76
CA THR A 324 -6.28 -38.38 -3.38
C THR A 324 -7.36 -38.50 -2.33
N TYR A 325 -8.60 -38.19 -2.68
CA TYR A 325 -9.72 -38.34 -1.76
C TYR A 325 -11.00 -38.72 -2.48
N LYS A 326 -11.91 -39.33 -1.71
CA LYS A 326 -13.26 -39.67 -2.12
C LYS A 326 -14.21 -38.57 -1.68
N LEU A 327 -15.08 -38.12 -2.59
CA LEU A 327 -16.25 -37.31 -2.21
C LEU A 327 -17.45 -38.22 -2.00
N ASP A 328 -18.14 -38.02 -0.88
CA ASP A 328 -19.42 -38.65 -0.63
C ASP A 328 -20.56 -37.86 -1.29
N GLU A 329 -21.77 -38.42 -1.29
CA GLU A 329 -22.98 -37.75 -1.74
C GLU A 329 -23.22 -36.45 -0.96
N LEU A 330 -23.81 -35.47 -1.63
CA LEU A 330 -24.20 -34.19 -1.04
C LEU A 330 -25.59 -34.30 -0.38
N GLU A 331 -25.81 -33.46 0.62
CA GLU A 331 -27.07 -33.28 1.35
C GLU A 331 -27.40 -31.79 1.48
N ASN A 332 -28.69 -31.47 1.64
CA ASN A 332 -29.20 -30.12 1.88
C ASN A 332 -28.83 -29.09 0.80
N CYS A 333 -29.04 -29.46 -0.47
CA CYS A 333 -28.72 -28.68 -1.66
C CYS A 333 -30.00 -28.25 -2.40
N ASP A 334 -31.01 -27.82 -1.65
CA ASP A 334 -32.27 -27.28 -2.14
C ASP A 334 -33.00 -28.19 -3.16
N GLY A 335 -33.00 -29.51 -2.92
CA GLY A 335 -33.72 -30.49 -3.74
C GLY A 335 -32.95 -31.00 -4.96
N LEU A 336 -31.72 -30.54 -5.17
CA LEU A 336 -30.84 -30.98 -6.27
C LEU A 336 -29.76 -31.97 -5.81
N GLU A 337 -29.86 -32.52 -4.59
CA GLU A 337 -28.90 -33.44 -4.01
C GLU A 337 -28.60 -34.65 -4.91
N PRO A 338 -29.59 -35.37 -5.48
CA PRO A 338 -29.31 -36.54 -6.33
C PRO A 338 -28.54 -36.16 -7.60
N LEU A 339 -28.89 -35.02 -8.19
CA LEU A 339 -28.23 -34.51 -9.39
C LEU A 339 -26.79 -34.11 -9.09
N LEU A 340 -26.58 -33.28 -8.07
CA LEU A 340 -25.24 -32.81 -7.72
C LEU A 340 -24.34 -33.97 -7.27
N SER A 341 -24.87 -34.91 -6.49
CA SER A 341 -24.13 -36.09 -6.03
C SER A 341 -23.68 -36.96 -7.20
N ALA A 342 -24.54 -37.19 -8.21
CA ALA A 342 -24.18 -37.97 -9.38
C ALA A 342 -23.00 -37.41 -10.19
N PHE A 343 -22.72 -36.10 -10.07
CA PHE A 343 -21.62 -35.44 -10.80
C PHE A 343 -20.45 -35.02 -9.92
N THR A 344 -20.53 -35.18 -8.60
CA THR A 344 -19.48 -34.75 -7.66
C THR A 344 -18.96 -35.88 -6.79
N ALA A 345 -19.80 -36.83 -6.40
CA ALA A 345 -19.41 -37.95 -5.57
C ALA A 345 -18.57 -38.97 -6.36
N GLY A 346 -17.63 -39.61 -5.67
CA GLY A 346 -16.77 -40.64 -6.24
C GLY A 346 -15.30 -40.48 -5.87
N ASP A 347 -14.53 -41.47 -6.30
CA ASP A 347 -13.10 -41.60 -6.03
C ASP A 347 -12.23 -40.91 -7.08
N GLY A 348 -10.94 -40.76 -6.76
CA GLY A 348 -9.93 -40.27 -7.71
C GLY A 348 -9.89 -38.75 -7.85
N ASN A 349 -10.50 -38.01 -6.93
CA ASN A 349 -10.24 -36.58 -6.79
C ASN A 349 -8.82 -36.40 -6.26
N THR A 350 -8.15 -35.33 -6.70
CA THR A 350 -6.76 -35.07 -6.31
C THR A 350 -6.65 -33.69 -5.69
N ILE A 351 -5.73 -33.55 -4.75
CA ILE A 351 -5.42 -32.28 -4.10
C ILE A 351 -3.90 -32.12 -4.07
N ASN A 352 -3.44 -30.94 -4.48
CA ASN A 352 -2.03 -30.60 -4.55
C ASN A 352 -1.83 -29.25 -3.87
N LEU A 353 -1.05 -29.24 -2.80
CA LEU A 353 -0.80 -28.05 -1.99
C LEU A 353 0.70 -27.78 -1.91
N ASN A 354 1.06 -26.51 -1.89
CA ASN A 354 2.35 -26.01 -1.45
C ASN A 354 2.16 -25.49 -0.02
N VAL A 355 3.03 -25.96 0.87
CA VAL A 355 3.09 -25.53 2.27
C VAL A 355 4.42 -24.84 2.44
N VAL A 356 4.42 -23.55 2.79
CA VAL A 356 5.64 -22.75 2.95
C VAL A 356 5.63 -22.09 4.32
N GLY A 357 6.75 -22.18 5.05
CA GLY A 357 6.92 -21.51 6.33
C GLY A 357 6.72 -20.00 6.21
N ARG A 358 6.13 -19.40 7.24
CA ARG A 358 5.99 -17.94 7.35
C ARG A 358 7.05 -17.37 8.27
#